data_AF-A0A524PWZ3-F1
#
_entry.id   AF-A0A524PWZ3-F1
#
_cell.length_a   1.000
_cell.length_b   1.000
_cell.length_c   1.000
_cell.angle_alpha   90.00
_cell.angle_beta   90.00
_cell.angle_gamma   90.00
#
_symmetry.space_group_name_H-M   'P 1'
#
loop_
_entity.id
_entity.type
_entity.pdbx_description
1 polymer ?
#
loop_
_entity_poly.entity_id
_entity_poly.type
_entity_poly.pdbx_seq_one_letter_code
_entity_poly.pdbx_strand_id
1 'polypeptide(L)'
;MKMLDLMAIVSHEMKSPVSAVHTTAETLYRGYLGNLDPEQQKTIAAIIRNCQYLEDIIRNYLDLSKMDLDNLESFTQKINLVDDVIQPAIDIPEHKENLKKIMIEADYEVRPQIIGDPNLLKIVVTNLINNSLKYGTPDTTVSVIVMEDGGDYLVSIRNEGVGISREDID
;
A
#
# COMPACT_ATOMS: atom_id res chain seq x y z
N MET A 1 -12.76 17.39 12.17
CA MET A 1 -12.93 18.38 11.07
C MET A 1 -11.64 19.13 10.70
N LYS A 2 -11.22 20.25 11.32
CA LYS A 2 -10.16 21.15 10.79
C LYS A 2 -8.77 20.56 10.45
N MET A 3 -8.33 19.49 11.11
CA MET A 3 -6.97 18.94 10.91
C MET A 3 -6.87 18.06 9.65
N LEU A 4 -7.93 17.30 9.34
CA LEU A 4 -7.99 16.45 8.15
C LEU A 4 -8.14 17.29 6.88
N ASP A 5 -8.96 18.35 6.93
CA ASP A 5 -9.09 19.31 5.83
C ASP A 5 -7.76 20.01 5.52
N LEU A 6 -7.00 20.38 6.56
CA LEU A 6 -5.68 20.95 6.40
C LEU A 6 -4.70 19.94 5.81
N MET A 7 -4.74 18.68 6.27
CA MET A 7 -3.92 17.60 5.71
C MET A 7 -4.28 17.31 4.24
N ALA A 8 -5.56 17.36 3.85
CA ALA A 8 -5.99 17.22 2.46
C ALA A 8 -5.39 18.32 1.59
N ILE A 9 -5.53 19.57 2.01
CA ILE A 9 -5.03 20.75 1.28
C ILE A 9 -3.51 20.67 1.14
N VAL A 10 -2.79 20.44 2.23
CA VAL A 10 -1.33 20.32 2.22
C VAL A 10 -0.89 19.17 1.31
N SER A 11 -1.55 18.01 1.40
CA SER A 11 -1.23 16.85 0.57
C SER A 11 -1.49 17.11 -0.92
N HIS A 12 -2.58 17.81 -1.25
CA HIS A 12 -2.88 18.21 -2.64
C HIS A 12 -1.85 19.21 -3.19
N GLU A 13 -1.47 20.21 -2.41
CA GLU A 13 -0.46 21.21 -2.79
C GLU A 13 0.95 20.61 -2.90
N MET A 14 1.27 19.58 -2.12
CA MET A 14 2.56 18.87 -2.19
C MET A 14 2.64 17.87 -3.35
N LYS A 15 1.51 17.33 -3.84
CA LYS A 15 1.51 16.32 -4.90
C LYS A 15 2.19 16.80 -6.19
N SER A 16 1.78 17.97 -6.69
CA SER A 16 2.35 18.56 -7.92
C SER A 16 3.87 18.80 -7.86
N PRO A 17 4.43 19.48 -6.84
CA PRO A 17 5.86 19.73 -6.77
C PRO A 17 6.67 18.43 -6.60
N VAL A 18 6.18 17.46 -5.82
CA VAL A 18 6.87 16.16 -5.69
C VAL A 18 6.90 15.41 -7.03
N SER A 19 5.77 15.32 -7.73
CA SER A 19 5.72 14.65 -9.04
C SER A 19 6.56 15.35 -10.11
N ALA A 20 6.71 16.69 -10.03
CA ALA A 20 7.61 17.44 -10.90
C ALA A 20 9.09 17.07 -10.65
N VAL A 21 9.50 16.98 -9.37
CA VAL A 21 10.86 16.54 -9.00
C VAL A 21 11.09 15.09 -9.43
N HIS A 22 10.12 14.20 -9.18
CA HIS A 22 10.18 12.79 -9.57
C HIS A 22 10.40 12.65 -11.08
N THR A 23 9.54 13.31 -11.89
CA THR A 23 9.62 13.27 -13.36
C THR A 23 10.95 13.82 -13.87
N THR A 24 11.44 14.91 -13.27
CA THR A 24 12.73 15.50 -13.64
C THR A 24 13.89 14.58 -13.32
N ALA A 25 13.89 13.98 -12.11
CA ALA A 25 14.89 13.01 -11.69
C ALA A 25 14.87 11.75 -12.58
N GLU A 26 13.69 11.26 -12.96
CA GLU A 26 13.56 10.11 -13.85
C GLU A 26 14.01 10.43 -15.29
N THR A 27 13.75 11.65 -15.76
CA THR A 27 14.25 12.14 -17.05
C THR A 27 15.78 12.16 -17.09
N LEU A 28 16.42 12.64 -16.00
CA LEU A 28 17.87 12.59 -15.82
C LEU A 28 18.39 11.15 -15.77
N TYR A 29 17.74 10.30 -14.97
CA TYR A 29 18.14 8.90 -14.77
C TYR A 29 18.10 8.08 -16.07
N ARG A 30 17.12 8.35 -16.94
CA ARG A 30 16.96 7.70 -18.25
C ARG A 30 17.92 8.24 -19.32
N GLY A 31 18.72 9.26 -19.00
CA GLY A 31 19.74 9.81 -19.89
C GLY A 31 19.22 10.80 -20.94
N TYR A 32 17.97 11.25 -20.86
CA TYR A 32 17.38 12.17 -21.84
C TYR A 32 18.03 13.56 -21.85
N LEU A 33 18.72 13.93 -20.75
CA LEU A 33 19.46 15.19 -20.61
C LEU A 33 20.98 14.98 -20.64
N GLY A 34 21.43 13.81 -21.10
CA GLY A 34 22.83 13.41 -21.11
C GLY A 34 23.13 12.22 -20.20
N ASN A 35 24.25 11.56 -20.47
CA ASN A 35 24.66 10.40 -19.68
C ASN A 35 25.21 10.85 -18.33
N LEU A 36 24.73 10.19 -17.26
CA LEU A 36 25.24 10.37 -15.91
C LEU A 36 26.41 9.43 -15.68
N ASP A 37 27.40 9.88 -14.91
CA ASP A 37 28.40 8.97 -14.36
C ASP A 37 27.78 8.04 -13.29
N PRO A 38 28.47 6.97 -12.87
CA PRO A 38 27.91 6.02 -11.91
C PRO A 38 27.54 6.62 -10.54
N GLU A 39 28.26 7.64 -10.07
CA GLU A 39 28.02 8.29 -8.79
C GLU A 39 26.79 9.22 -8.85
N GLN A 40 26.68 9.97 -9.95
CA GLN A 40 25.50 10.76 -10.28
C GLN A 40 24.27 9.87 -10.42
N GLN A 41 24.37 8.75 -11.13
CA GLN A 41 23.27 7.82 -11.33
C GLN A 41 22.78 7.23 -10.00
N LYS A 42 23.70 6.89 -9.09
CA LYS A 42 23.35 6.42 -7.72
C LYS A 42 22.63 7.50 -6.92
N THR A 43 23.05 8.75 -7.05
CA THR A 43 22.45 9.91 -6.38
C THR A 43 21.05 10.18 -6.89
N ILE A 44 20.85 10.22 -8.21
CA ILE A 44 19.53 10.41 -8.82
C ILE A 44 18.59 9.25 -8.46
N ALA A 45 19.08 8.01 -8.43
CA ALA A 45 18.29 6.86 -7.98
C ALA A 45 17.80 7.02 -6.53
N ALA A 46 18.59 7.65 -5.65
CA ALA A 46 18.17 7.96 -4.30
C ALA A 46 17.07 9.04 -4.26
N ILE A 47 17.17 10.07 -5.11
CA ILE A 47 16.13 11.10 -5.25
C ILE A 47 14.81 10.47 -5.71
N ILE A 48 14.84 9.59 -6.72
CA ILE A 48 13.66 8.89 -7.22
C ILE A 48 12.99 8.08 -6.10
N ARG A 49 13.77 7.28 -5.35
CA ARG A 49 13.24 6.52 -4.21
C ARG A 49 12.60 7.41 -3.14
N ASN A 50 13.20 8.57 -2.85
CA ASN A 50 12.63 9.51 -1.88
C ASN A 50 11.35 10.17 -2.40
N CYS A 51 11.26 10.47 -3.70
CA CYS A 51 10.04 11.02 -4.30
C CYS A 51 8.90 9.99 -4.23
N GLN A 52 9.17 8.73 -4.58
CA GLN A 52 8.20 7.63 -4.46
C GLN A 52 7.69 7.49 -3.02
N TYR A 53 8.59 7.53 -2.04
CA TYR A 53 8.22 7.51 -0.62
C TYR A 53 7.30 8.68 -0.22
N LEU A 54 7.59 9.90 -0.69
CA LEU A 54 6.74 11.07 -0.41
C LEU A 54 5.39 10.98 -1.11
N GLU A 55 5.34 10.46 -2.34
CA GLU A 55 4.10 10.24 -3.07
C GLU A 55 3.21 9.21 -2.35
N ASP A 56 3.80 8.16 -1.76
CA ASP A 56 3.09 7.18 -0.94
C ASP A 56 2.53 7.82 0.35
N ILE A 57 3.33 8.65 1.03
CA ILE A 57 2.87 9.40 2.21
C ILE A 57 1.70 10.33 1.86
N ILE A 58 1.84 11.10 0.79
CA ILE A 58 0.80 12.03 0.31
C ILE A 58 -0.48 11.26 -0.01
N ARG A 59 -0.36 10.11 -0.68
CA ARG A 59 -1.50 9.24 -0.98
C ARG A 59 -2.20 8.76 0.29
N ASN A 60 -1.45 8.25 1.25
CA ASN A 60 -1.99 7.79 2.53
C ASN A 60 -2.69 8.92 3.30
N TYR A 61 -2.15 10.14 3.31
CA TYR A 61 -2.81 11.29 3.94
C TYR A 61 -4.06 11.75 3.20
N LEU A 62 -4.05 11.74 1.86
CA LEU A 62 -5.26 12.03 1.08
C LEU A 62 -6.34 10.99 1.36
N ASP A 63 -5.98 9.71 1.42
CA ASP A 63 -6.91 8.63 1.73
C ASP A 63 -7.47 8.79 3.14
N LEU A 64 -6.64 9.09 4.14
CA LEU A 64 -7.08 9.44 5.50
C LEU A 64 -7.99 10.66 5.54
N SER A 65 -7.71 11.70 4.75
CA SER A 65 -8.51 12.91 4.74
C SER A 65 -9.89 12.73 4.08
N LYS A 66 -9.99 11.78 3.15
CA LYS A 66 -11.26 11.37 2.53
C LYS A 66 -12.08 10.44 3.42
N MET A 67 -11.45 9.84 4.44
CA MET A 67 -12.18 9.11 5.47
C MET A 67 -12.92 10.14 6.34
N ASP A 68 -14.19 10.38 6.03
CA ASP A 68 -15.10 11.05 6.95
C ASP A 68 -15.30 10.14 8.17
N LEU A 69 -14.49 10.33 9.21
CA LEU A 69 -14.68 9.68 10.52
C LEU A 69 -16.06 9.98 11.12
N ASP A 70 -16.70 11.07 10.69
CA ASP A 70 -18.03 11.49 11.14
C ASP A 70 -19.18 10.86 10.30
N ASN A 71 -18.93 10.26 9.13
CA ASN A 71 -19.91 9.54 8.28
C ASN A 71 -19.71 8.01 8.27
N LEU A 72 -19.12 7.44 9.32
CA LEU A 72 -19.03 5.97 9.50
C LEU A 72 -20.42 5.29 9.55
N GLU A 73 -21.52 6.04 9.64
CA GLU A 73 -22.88 5.54 9.39
C GLU A 73 -23.07 4.95 7.97
N SER A 74 -22.15 5.20 7.02
CA SER A 74 -22.14 4.58 5.70
C SER A 74 -21.55 3.16 5.67
N PHE A 75 -21.14 2.56 6.79
CA PHE A 75 -20.81 1.13 6.89
C PHE A 75 -22.08 0.26 6.80
N THR A 76 -22.76 0.27 5.67
CA THR A 76 -24.02 -0.47 5.48
C THR A 76 -24.05 -1.27 4.19
N GLN A 77 -22.96 -1.31 3.42
CA GLN A 77 -22.91 -2.14 2.22
C GLN A 77 -22.65 -3.59 2.60
N LYS A 78 -23.49 -4.49 2.07
CA LYS A 78 -23.19 -5.91 2.07
C LYS A 78 -22.08 -6.16 1.07
N ILE A 79 -20.99 -6.75 1.53
CA ILE A 79 -19.79 -7.00 0.73
C ILE A 79 -19.40 -8.48 0.84
N ASN A 80 -19.01 -9.07 -0.27
CA ASN A 80 -18.38 -10.38 -0.32
C ASN A 80 -16.89 -10.14 -0.08
N LEU A 81 -16.41 -10.40 1.13
CA LEU A 81 -15.07 -9.98 1.56
C LEU A 81 -13.95 -10.46 0.63
N VAL A 82 -14.06 -11.70 0.15
CA VAL A 82 -13.04 -12.27 -0.76
C VAL A 82 -13.07 -11.57 -2.11
N ASP A 83 -14.23 -11.55 -2.77
CA ASP A 83 -14.34 -11.15 -4.18
C ASP A 83 -14.33 -9.62 -4.35
N ASP A 84 -14.88 -8.87 -3.39
CA ASP A 84 -15.00 -7.41 -3.47
C ASP A 84 -13.77 -6.69 -2.89
N VAL A 85 -12.97 -7.34 -2.02
CA VAL A 85 -11.87 -6.71 -1.28
C VAL A 85 -10.54 -7.42 -1.48
N ILE A 86 -10.44 -8.70 -1.09
CA ILE A 86 -9.15 -9.41 -1.01
C ILE A 86 -8.60 -9.71 -2.40
N GLN A 87 -9.41 -10.30 -3.27
CA GLN A 87 -8.99 -10.66 -4.63
C GLN A 87 -8.55 -9.41 -5.43
N PRO A 88 -9.30 -8.29 -5.42
CA PRO A 88 -8.85 -7.05 -6.06
C PRO A 88 -7.59 -6.42 -5.46
N ALA A 89 -7.25 -6.74 -4.20
CA ALA A 89 -6.00 -6.28 -3.58
C ALA A 89 -4.80 -7.16 -3.98
N ILE A 90 -5.00 -8.47 -4.14
CA ILE A 90 -3.98 -9.43 -4.62
C ILE A 90 -3.69 -9.24 -6.11
N ASP A 91 -4.70 -8.90 -6.91
CA ASP A 91 -4.58 -8.80 -8.37
C ASP A 91 -3.95 -7.49 -8.86
N ILE A 92 -3.47 -6.63 -7.96
CA ILE A 92 -2.70 -5.43 -8.28
C ILE A 92 -1.45 -5.85 -9.10
N PRO A 93 -1.27 -5.35 -10.35
CA PRO A 93 -0.21 -5.81 -11.24
C PRO A 93 1.20 -5.71 -10.63
N GLU A 94 1.46 -4.65 -9.88
CA GLU A 94 2.74 -4.38 -9.23
C GLU A 94 3.13 -5.46 -8.21
N HIS A 95 2.15 -6.17 -7.64
CA HIS A 95 2.42 -7.29 -6.72
C HIS A 95 3.00 -8.50 -7.46
N LYS A 96 2.56 -8.75 -8.69
CA LYS A 96 3.04 -9.86 -9.53
C LYS A 96 4.44 -9.59 -10.07
N GLU A 97 4.81 -8.33 -10.26
CA GLU A 97 6.11 -7.90 -10.80
C GLU A 97 7.10 -7.45 -9.71
N ASN A 98 6.89 -7.83 -8.46
CA ASN A 98 7.74 -7.38 -7.36
C ASN A 98 9.20 -7.84 -7.54
N LEU A 99 10.16 -6.95 -7.25
CA LEU A 99 11.60 -7.18 -7.45
C LEU A 99 12.17 -8.35 -6.63
N LYS A 100 11.49 -8.74 -5.55
CA LYS A 100 11.90 -9.83 -4.66
C LYS A 100 11.37 -11.20 -5.09
N LYS A 101 10.60 -11.27 -6.18
CA LYS A 101 9.97 -12.50 -6.68
C LYS A 101 9.16 -13.25 -5.63
N ILE A 102 8.56 -12.52 -4.70
CA ILE A 102 7.71 -13.09 -3.67
C ILE A 102 6.38 -13.48 -4.31
N MET A 103 5.92 -14.71 -4.10
CA MET A 103 4.62 -15.17 -4.58
C MET A 103 3.53 -14.85 -3.56
N ILE A 104 2.31 -14.60 -4.03
CA ILE A 104 1.14 -14.46 -3.14
C ILE A 104 0.27 -15.69 -3.36
N GLU A 105 0.03 -16.43 -2.29
CA GLU A 105 -0.90 -17.56 -2.28
C GLU A 105 -2.07 -17.23 -1.35
N ALA A 106 -3.28 -17.47 -1.85
CA ALA A 106 -4.49 -17.20 -1.10
C ALA A 106 -5.24 -18.50 -0.82
N ASP A 107 -5.62 -18.69 0.43
CA ASP A 107 -6.47 -19.77 0.88
C ASP A 107 -7.71 -19.19 1.59
N TYR A 108 -8.88 -19.62 1.14
CA TYR A 108 -10.16 -19.09 1.61
C TYR A 108 -10.97 -20.23 2.20
N GLU A 109 -10.77 -20.52 3.49
CA GLU A 109 -11.56 -21.51 4.21
C GLU A 109 -13.04 -21.12 4.26
N VAL A 110 -13.30 -19.81 4.35
CA VAL A 110 -14.64 -19.21 4.30
C VAL A 110 -14.68 -18.03 3.33
N ARG A 111 -15.87 -17.75 2.80
CA ARG A 111 -16.16 -16.60 1.92
C ARG A 111 -17.27 -15.74 2.53
N PRO A 112 -16.94 -14.90 3.53
CA PRO A 112 -17.96 -14.26 4.34
C PRO A 112 -18.61 -13.07 3.63
N GLN A 113 -19.89 -12.88 3.92
CA GLN A 113 -20.59 -11.63 3.62
C GLN A 113 -20.62 -10.78 4.88
N ILE A 114 -19.99 -9.61 4.82
CA ILE A 114 -19.93 -8.68 5.94
C ILE A 114 -20.60 -7.36 5.59
N ILE A 115 -20.81 -6.52 6.59
CA ILE A 115 -21.31 -5.15 6.41
C ILE A 115 -20.12 -4.21 6.62
N GLY A 116 -19.84 -3.36 5.63
CA GLY A 116 -18.70 -2.44 5.70
C GLY A 116 -18.56 -1.55 4.47
N ASP A 117 -17.39 -0.93 4.32
CA ASP A 117 -17.00 -0.19 3.12
C ASP A 117 -15.89 -0.97 2.40
N PRO A 118 -16.13 -1.46 1.17
CA PRO A 118 -15.14 -2.26 0.45
C PRO A 118 -13.89 -1.46 0.09
N ASN A 119 -13.99 -0.14 -0.11
CA ASN A 119 -12.84 0.70 -0.46
C ASN A 119 -11.89 0.84 0.73
N LEU A 120 -12.44 1.08 1.93
CA LEU A 120 -11.62 1.20 3.14
C LEU A 120 -10.94 -0.13 3.49
N LEU A 121 -11.67 -1.24 3.40
CA LEU A 121 -11.09 -2.56 3.62
C LEU A 121 -10.04 -2.90 2.56
N LYS A 122 -10.23 -2.48 1.31
CA LYS A 122 -9.24 -2.69 0.25
C LYS A 122 -7.95 -1.93 0.55
N ILE A 123 -8.04 -0.70 1.05
CA ILE A 123 -6.87 0.07 1.50
C ILE A 123 -6.10 -0.70 2.59
N VAL A 124 -6.80 -1.22 3.59
CA VAL A 124 -6.18 -2.01 4.68
C VAL A 124 -5.47 -3.25 4.12
N VAL A 125 -6.17 -4.07 3.33
CA VAL A 125 -5.62 -5.31 2.77
C VAL A 125 -4.44 -5.02 1.85
N THR A 126 -4.55 -4.02 0.96
CA THR A 126 -3.45 -3.61 0.08
C THR A 126 -2.24 -3.14 0.87
N ASN A 127 -2.42 -2.37 1.95
CA ASN A 127 -1.31 -1.93 2.79
C ASN A 127 -0.60 -3.09 3.50
N LEU A 128 -1.35 -4.07 4.00
CA LEU A 128 -0.78 -5.26 4.62
C LEU A 128 -0.01 -6.11 3.59
N ILE A 129 -0.56 -6.34 2.39
CA ILE A 129 0.15 -7.05 1.31
C ILE A 129 1.42 -6.28 0.90
N ASN A 130 1.34 -4.96 0.72
CA ASN A 130 2.49 -4.12 0.37
C ASN A 130 3.60 -4.25 1.43
N ASN A 131 3.24 -4.22 2.71
CA ASN A 131 4.18 -4.41 3.80
C ASN A 131 4.81 -5.80 3.75
N SER A 132 4.02 -6.85 3.52
CA SER A 132 4.50 -8.22 3.39
C SER A 132 5.48 -8.39 2.23
N LEU A 133 5.26 -7.75 1.07
CA LEU A 133 6.22 -7.75 -0.04
C LEU A 133 7.47 -6.91 0.28
N LYS A 134 7.29 -5.73 0.89
CA LYS A 134 8.37 -4.80 1.23
C LYS A 134 9.32 -5.35 2.28
N TYR A 135 8.82 -6.04 3.30
CA TYR A 135 9.62 -6.59 4.40
C TYR A 135 9.84 -8.11 4.30
N GLY A 136 9.26 -8.75 3.30
CA GLY A 136 9.42 -10.18 3.04
C GLY A 136 10.82 -10.56 2.55
N THR A 137 11.19 -11.82 2.79
CA THR A 137 12.40 -12.46 2.27
C THR A 137 12.21 -12.78 0.79
N PRO A 138 13.20 -12.51 -0.09
CA PRO A 138 13.12 -12.86 -1.51
C PRO A 138 12.83 -14.34 -1.76
N ASP A 139 12.17 -14.64 -2.88
CA ASP A 139 11.85 -16.00 -3.35
C ASP A 139 11.01 -16.84 -2.34
N THR A 140 10.25 -16.17 -1.46
CA THR A 140 9.31 -16.81 -0.52
C THR A 140 7.85 -16.53 -0.91
N THR A 141 6.91 -17.03 -0.09
CA THR A 141 5.47 -16.85 -0.29
C THR A 141 4.86 -15.98 0.81
N VAL A 142 4.01 -15.04 0.39
CA VAL A 142 3.03 -14.36 1.25
C VAL A 142 1.74 -15.18 1.23
N SER A 143 1.31 -15.64 2.39
CA SER A 143 0.08 -16.40 2.58
C SER A 143 -1.04 -15.45 3.01
N VAL A 144 -2.15 -15.45 2.27
CA VAL A 144 -3.38 -14.73 2.59
C VAL A 144 -4.45 -15.75 2.96
N ILE A 145 -4.89 -15.77 4.22
CA ILE A 145 -5.87 -16.74 4.72
C ILE A 145 -7.13 -16.01 5.16
N VAL A 146 -8.29 -16.55 4.79
CA VAL A 146 -9.60 -16.11 5.31
C VAL A 146 -10.27 -17.27 6.01
N MET A 147 -10.47 -17.14 7.32
CA MET A 147 -11.04 -18.18 8.18
C MET A 147 -12.04 -17.58 9.17
N GLU A 148 -12.85 -18.43 9.78
CA GLU A 148 -13.70 -18.07 10.92
C GLU A 148 -12.96 -18.43 12.22
N ASP A 149 -12.87 -17.50 13.17
CA ASP A 149 -12.23 -17.72 14.46
C ASP A 149 -13.07 -17.06 15.57
N GLY A 150 -13.49 -17.84 16.56
CA GLY A 150 -14.23 -17.32 17.71
C GLY A 150 -15.58 -16.66 17.40
N GLY A 151 -16.16 -16.89 16.21
CA GLY A 151 -17.39 -16.25 15.74
C GLY A 151 -17.16 -14.95 14.96
N ASP A 152 -15.90 -14.56 14.77
CA ASP A 152 -15.48 -13.46 13.90
C ASP A 152 -14.82 -14.02 12.62
N TYR A 153 -14.70 -13.17 11.59
CA TYR A 153 -13.93 -13.49 10.40
C TYR A 153 -12.52 -12.92 10.51
N LEU A 154 -11.53 -13.80 10.37
CA LEU A 154 -10.11 -13.46 10.42
C LEU A 154 -9.54 -13.41 9.01
N VAL A 155 -8.92 -12.29 8.65
CA VAL A 155 -8.06 -12.16 7.46
C VAL A 155 -6.61 -12.10 7.92
N SER A 156 -5.84 -13.13 7.62
CA SER A 156 -4.42 -13.24 7.96
C SER A 156 -3.57 -13.01 6.72
N ILE A 157 -2.58 -12.13 6.82
CA ILE A 157 -1.58 -11.90 5.77
C ILE A 157 -0.22 -12.13 6.40
N ARG A 158 0.43 -13.22 6.00
CA ARG A 158 1.68 -13.69 6.60
C ARG A 158 2.79 -13.71 5.56
N ASN A 159 3.95 -13.19 5.91
CA ASN A 159 5.17 -13.32 5.15
C ASN A 159 6.31 -13.88 6.01
N GLU A 160 7.29 -14.48 5.36
CA GLU A 160 8.60 -14.70 5.96
C GLU A 160 9.43 -13.43 5.79
N GLY A 161 10.08 -12.92 6.83
CA GLY A 161 10.81 -11.66 6.73
C GLY A 161 11.39 -11.19 8.05
N VAL A 162 11.91 -9.96 8.03
CA VAL A 162 12.37 -9.29 9.25
C VAL A 162 11.13 -8.98 10.09
N GLY A 163 11.02 -9.63 11.25
CA GLY A 163 9.94 -9.36 12.19
C GLY A 163 10.01 -7.93 12.71
N ILE A 164 8.89 -7.42 13.21
CA ILE A 164 8.86 -6.13 13.90
C ILE A 164 9.58 -6.31 15.24
N SER A 165 10.54 -5.44 15.54
CA SER A 165 11.24 -5.51 16.83
C SER A 165 10.25 -5.26 17.96
N ARG A 166 10.45 -5.86 19.14
CA ARG A 166 9.55 -5.62 20.29
C ARG A 166 9.52 -4.16 20.75
N GLU A 167 10.53 -3.38 20.38
CA GLU A 167 10.61 -1.95 20.69
C GLU A 167 9.78 -1.10 19.71
N ASP A 168 9.41 -1.65 18.55
CA ASP A 168 8.58 -1.00 17.53
C ASP A 168 7.11 -1.48 17.54
N ILE A 169 6.76 -2.44 18.41
CA ILE A 169 5.39 -2.89 18.64
C ILE A 169 4.84 -2.08 19.83
N ASP A 170 4.16 -0.97 19.55
CA ASP A 170 3.39 -0.20 20.53
C ASP A 170 2.18 -0.99 21.08
#